data_AF-A0A401H377-F1
#
_entry.id   AF-A0A401H377-F1
#
_cell.length_a   1.000
_cell.length_b   1.000
_cell.length_c   1.000
_cell.angle_alpha   90.00
_cell.angle_beta   90.00
_cell.angle_gamma   90.00
#
_symmetry.space_group_name_H-M   'P 1'
#
loop_
_entity.id
_entity.type
_entity.pdbx_description
1 polymer ?
#
loop_
_entity_poly.entity_id
_entity_poly.type
_entity_poly.pdbx_seq_one_letter_code
_entity_poly.pdbx_strand_id
1 'polypeptide(L)'
;MHDRTWFAVYKWMQVSLPTAQQVSHTPKKDTIRATPAVPARALQKEVPAHFDTVIAREFPGDPFDSNKNKTPLEDLRVAHIRAIFRLPEEYGTQFKHPLAYVEWFTPFHSPVPDIGMYKIAYSR
;
A
#
# COMPACT_ATOMS: atom_id res chain seq x y z
N MET A 1 8.34 -19.17 27.49
CA MET A 1 7.14 -19.43 26.67
C MET A 1 6.75 -18.10 26.06
N HIS A 2 6.83 -17.94 24.74
CA HIS A 2 6.40 -16.69 24.09
C HIS A 2 4.88 -16.68 24.06
N ASP A 3 4.29 -15.72 24.77
CA ASP A 3 2.84 -15.50 24.75
C ASP A 3 2.43 -15.14 23.32
N ARG A 4 1.36 -15.77 22.82
CA ARG A 4 1.01 -15.70 21.41
C ARG A 4 0.21 -14.43 21.18
N THR A 5 0.86 -13.35 20.73
CA THR A 5 0.15 -12.11 20.41
C THR A 5 -0.80 -12.32 19.23
N TRP A 6 -2.07 -12.01 19.46
CA TRP A 6 -3.09 -11.94 18.42
C TRP A 6 -3.43 -10.48 18.14
N PHE A 7 -3.56 -10.13 16.86
CA PHE A 7 -3.99 -8.80 16.46
C PHE A 7 -4.93 -8.88 15.25
N ALA A 8 -5.74 -7.84 15.08
CA ALA A 8 -6.76 -7.81 14.04
C ALA A 8 -6.13 -7.64 12.65
N VAL A 9 -6.47 -8.53 11.73
CA VAL A 9 -6.11 -8.48 10.31
C VAL A 9 -7.38 -8.25 9.48
N TYR A 10 -7.31 -7.34 8.53
CA TYR A 10 -8.43 -6.89 7.71
C TYR A 10 -8.27 -7.35 6.26
N LYS A 11 -9.39 -7.68 5.63
CA LYS A 11 -9.44 -8.11 4.21
C LYS A 11 -9.27 -6.96 3.23
N TRP A 12 -9.72 -5.77 3.61
CA TRP A 12 -9.68 -4.58 2.78
C TRP A 12 -9.71 -3.31 3.63
N MET A 13 -9.27 -2.21 3.04
CA MET A 13 -9.43 -0.86 3.58
C MET A 13 -9.81 0.11 2.46
N GLN A 14 -10.41 1.24 2.82
CA GLN A 14 -10.70 2.32 1.89
C GLN A 14 -9.86 3.55 2.22
N VAL A 15 -9.20 4.10 1.20
CA VAL A 15 -8.46 5.35 1.29
C VAL A 15 -9.18 6.43 0.50
N SER A 16 -9.16 7.67 1.01
CA SER A 16 -9.69 8.82 0.28
C SER A 16 -8.53 9.48 -0.45
N LEU A 17 -8.60 9.50 -1.77
CA LEU A 17 -7.61 10.16 -2.60
C LEU A 17 -7.90 11.66 -2.66
N PRO A 18 -6.86 12.50 -2.67
CA PRO A 18 -7.05 13.95 -2.85
C PRO A 18 -7.73 14.22 -4.20
N THR A 19 -8.49 15.30 -4.25
CA THR A 19 -9.19 15.73 -5.46
C THR A 19 -8.17 16.05 -6.54
N ALA A 20 -8.07 15.19 -7.55
CA ALA A 20 -7.28 15.47 -8.74
C ALA A 20 -8.12 16.37 -9.65
N GLN A 21 -7.91 17.68 -9.58
CA GLN A 21 -8.72 18.69 -10.29
C GLN A 21 -8.81 18.45 -11.81
N GLN A 22 -7.84 17.75 -12.39
CA GLN A 22 -7.82 17.41 -13.81
C GLN A 22 -8.79 16.28 -14.20
N VAL A 23 -9.34 15.53 -13.24
CA VAL A 23 -10.12 14.29 -13.50
C VAL A 23 -11.45 14.24 -12.73
N SER A 24 -11.56 14.87 -11.57
CA SER A 24 -12.81 14.96 -10.81
C SER A 24 -12.77 16.08 -9.77
N HIS A 25 -13.90 16.73 -9.52
CA HIS A 25 -14.08 17.67 -8.40
C HIS A 25 -14.52 16.99 -7.10
N THR A 26 -14.80 15.68 -7.12
CA THR A 26 -15.20 14.90 -5.95
C THR A 26 -14.05 14.03 -5.44
N PRO A 27 -13.83 13.97 -4.11
CA PRO A 27 -12.88 13.03 -3.50
C PRO A 27 -13.22 11.59 -3.90
N LYS A 28 -12.24 10.86 -4.41
CA LYS A 28 -12.42 9.47 -4.83
C LYS A 28 -12.05 8.54 -3.68
N LYS A 29 -12.94 7.59 -3.38
CA LYS A 29 -12.60 6.46 -2.49
C LYS A 29 -11.96 5.37 -3.33
N ASP A 30 -10.80 4.90 -2.89
CA ASP A 30 -10.13 3.75 -3.46
C ASP A 30 -10.11 2.61 -2.45
N THR A 31 -10.30 1.38 -2.91
CA THR A 31 -10.39 0.19 -2.05
C THR A 31 -9.18 -0.68 -2.28
N ILE A 32 -8.45 -0.98 -1.20
CA ILE A 32 -7.23 -1.77 -1.20
C ILE A 32 -7.53 -3.09 -0.48
N ARG A 33 -7.16 -4.22 -1.10
CA ARG A 33 -7.44 -5.58 -0.63
C ARG A 33 -6.16 -6.35 -0.31
N ALA A 34 -6.25 -7.15 0.75
CA ALA A 34 -5.21 -8.07 1.18
C ALA A 34 -5.88 -9.33 1.74
N THR A 35 -6.29 -10.24 0.86
CA THR A 35 -6.92 -11.50 1.24
C THR A 35 -6.05 -12.69 0.85
N PRO A 36 -5.65 -13.55 1.80
CA PRO A 36 -4.95 -14.78 1.47
C PRO A 36 -5.89 -15.76 0.75
N ALA A 37 -5.30 -16.75 0.09
CA ALA A 37 -6.07 -17.84 -0.49
C ALA A 37 -6.77 -18.63 0.62
N VAL A 38 -8.02 -18.99 0.37
CA VAL A 38 -8.82 -19.85 1.25
C VAL A 38 -9.06 -21.17 0.52
N PRO A 39 -8.57 -22.30 1.05
CA PRO A 39 -8.78 -23.59 0.41
C PRO A 39 -10.26 -23.97 0.43
N ALA A 40 -10.70 -24.78 -0.53
CA ALA A 40 -12.04 -25.34 -0.52
C ALA A 40 -12.27 -26.17 0.76
N ARG A 41 -13.45 -26.03 1.37
CA ARG A 41 -13.83 -26.82 2.55
C ARG A 41 -15.30 -27.18 2.53
N ALA A 42 -15.59 -28.48 2.47
CA ALA A 42 -16.96 -29.03 2.42
C ALA A 42 -17.83 -28.34 1.36
N LEU A 43 -18.70 -27.41 1.77
CA LEU A 43 -19.62 -26.67 0.91
C LEU A 43 -19.06 -25.31 0.42
N GLN A 44 -17.89 -24.89 0.89
CA GLN A 44 -17.23 -23.65 0.46
C GLN A 44 -16.24 -23.93 -0.67
N LYS A 45 -16.39 -23.18 -1.76
CA LYS A 45 -15.44 -23.14 -2.87
C LYS A 45 -14.14 -22.48 -2.44
N GLU A 46 -13.06 -22.86 -3.12
CA GLU A 46 -11.77 -22.18 -3.01
C GLU A 46 -11.93 -20.70 -3.38
N VAL A 47 -11.23 -19.83 -2.64
CA VAL A 47 -11.10 -18.41 -2.94
C VAL A 47 -9.62 -18.12 -3.18
N PRO A 48 -9.23 -17.62 -4.36
CA PRO A 48 -7.82 -17.29 -4.62
C PRO A 48 -7.38 -16.10 -3.79
N ALA A 49 -6.07 -15.98 -3.59
CA ALA A 49 -5.49 -14.81 -2.94
C ALA A 49 -5.70 -13.54 -3.79
N HIS A 50 -5.90 -12.41 -3.13
CA HIS A 50 -6.01 -11.10 -3.75
C HIS A 50 -5.20 -10.08 -2.95
N PHE A 51 -4.17 -9.54 -3.57
CA PHE A 51 -3.22 -8.62 -2.96
C PHE A 51 -3.00 -7.45 -3.91
N ASP A 52 -3.49 -6.29 -3.52
CA ASP A 52 -3.47 -5.11 -4.38
C ASP A 52 -2.09 -4.46 -4.39
N THR A 53 -1.79 -3.77 -5.48
CA THR A 53 -0.58 -2.97 -5.65
C THR A 53 -0.95 -1.50 -5.52
N VAL A 54 -0.16 -0.74 -4.75
CA VAL A 54 -0.39 0.68 -4.51
C VAL A 54 0.86 1.50 -4.83
N ILE A 55 0.68 2.79 -5.09
CA ILE A 55 1.77 3.77 -5.12
C ILE A 55 1.73 4.51 -3.79
N ALA A 56 2.81 4.45 -3.03
CA ALA A 56 2.91 5.05 -1.71
C ALA A 56 4.23 5.81 -1.57
N ARG A 57 4.25 6.78 -0.65
CA ARG A 57 5.48 7.48 -0.29
C ARG A 57 6.26 6.61 0.70
N GLU A 58 7.51 6.27 0.38
CA GLU A 58 8.33 5.38 1.22
C GLU A 58 8.77 6.08 2.51
N PHE A 59 9.16 7.35 2.41
CA PHE A 59 9.55 8.19 3.54
C PHE A 59 8.63 9.41 3.61
N PRO A 60 8.04 9.74 4.77
CA PRO A 60 7.33 11.00 4.90
C PRO A 60 8.32 12.13 4.61
N GLY A 61 8.12 12.80 3.46
CA GLY A 61 8.95 13.94 3.07
C GLY A 61 8.72 15.09 4.05
N ASP A 62 9.70 15.99 4.15
CA ASP A 62 9.52 17.20 4.95
C ASP A 62 8.38 18.03 4.30
N PRO A 63 7.29 18.36 5.03
CA PRO A 63 6.19 19.15 4.48
C PRO A 63 6.63 20.53 3.96
N PHE A 64 7.82 20.98 4.40
CA PHE A 64 8.42 22.26 4.02
C PHE A 64 9.48 22.14 2.92
N ASP A 65 9.71 20.93 2.39
CA ASP A 65 10.60 20.71 1.26
C ASP A 65 9.97 21.32 -0.02
N SER A 66 10.26 22.59 -0.22
CA SER A 66 9.80 23.39 -1.36
C SER A 66 10.70 23.22 -2.59
N ASN A 67 11.50 22.16 -2.66
CA ASN A 67 12.37 21.89 -3.79
C ASN A 67 11.54 21.69 -5.07
N LYS A 68 11.42 22.77 -5.85
CA LYS A 68 10.69 22.84 -7.13
C LYS A 68 11.24 21.90 -8.21
N ASN A 69 12.40 21.28 -7.97
CA ASN A 69 13.03 20.35 -8.90
C ASN A 69 12.65 18.88 -8.63
N LYS A 70 11.85 18.57 -7.60
CA LYS A 70 11.42 17.20 -7.37
C LYS A 70 10.48 16.73 -8.47
N THR A 71 10.79 15.59 -9.08
CA THR A 71 9.87 14.99 -10.06
C THR A 71 8.58 14.54 -9.36
N PRO A 72 7.41 14.54 -10.03
CA PRO A 72 6.15 14.13 -9.39
C PRO A 72 6.13 12.71 -8.81
N LEU A 73 7.06 11.86 -9.26
CA LEU A 73 7.23 10.48 -8.81
C LEU A 73 8.41 10.31 -7.84
N GLU A 74 9.13 11.39 -7.54
CA GLU A 74 10.17 11.38 -6.53
C GLU A 74 9.55 11.10 -5.16
N ASP A 75 10.22 10.29 -4.36
CA ASP A 75 9.75 9.77 -3.07
C ASP A 75 8.55 8.80 -3.15
N LEU A 76 7.97 8.56 -4.33
CA LEU A 76 6.93 7.54 -4.55
C LEU A 76 7.54 6.21 -4.97
N ARG A 77 6.95 5.12 -4.48
CA ARG A 77 7.35 3.76 -4.81
C ARG A 77 6.12 2.88 -4.90
N VAL A 78 6.19 1.88 -5.78
CA VAL A 78 5.16 0.86 -5.89
C VAL A 78 5.32 -0.15 -4.75
N ALA A 79 4.22 -0.57 -4.14
CA ALA A 79 4.20 -1.53 -3.05
C ALA A 79 3.14 -2.60 -3.31
N HIS A 80 3.47 -3.87 -3.08
CA HIS A 80 2.51 -4.96 -3.06
C HIS A 80 2.01 -5.16 -1.63
N ILE A 81 0.71 -4.99 -1.39
CA ILE A 81 0.13 -5.15 -0.06
C ILE A 81 0.00 -6.64 0.27
N ARG A 82 0.52 -7.05 1.43
CA ARG A 82 0.49 -8.45 1.88
C ARG A 82 -0.42 -8.67 3.08
N ALA A 83 -0.58 -7.67 3.93
CA ALA A 83 -1.56 -7.70 5.02
C ALA A 83 -1.96 -6.28 5.42
N ILE A 84 -3.19 -6.13 5.92
CA ILE A 84 -3.67 -4.90 6.56
C ILE A 84 -4.04 -5.28 7.99
N PHE A 85 -3.54 -4.57 8.99
CA PHE A 85 -3.73 -4.94 10.38
C PHE A 85 -3.72 -3.73 11.31
N ARG A 86 -4.23 -3.90 12.53
CA ARG A 86 -4.12 -2.89 13.59
C ARG A 86 -3.31 -3.47 14.74
N LEU A 87 -2.26 -2.76 15.13
CA LEU A 87 -1.46 -3.12 16.30
C LEU A 87 -2.24 -2.82 17.59
N PRO A 88 -2.17 -3.70 18.60
CA PRO A 88 -2.63 -3.38 19.95
C PRO A 88 -1.91 -2.16 20.52
N GLU A 89 -2.58 -1.40 21.39
CA GLU A 89 -2.01 -0.19 22.01
C GLU A 89 -0.73 -0.45 22.81
N GLU A 90 -0.57 -1.69 23.31
CA GLU A 90 0.63 -2.19 23.99
C GLU A 90 1.92 -2.04 23.15
N TYR A 91 1.80 -2.03 21.82
CA TYR A 91 2.93 -1.86 20.90
C TYR A 91 3.28 -0.38 20.63
N GLY A 92 2.50 0.55 21.17
CA GLY A 92 2.75 1.99 21.06
C GLY A 92 1.49 2.77 20.70
N THR A 93 1.22 3.81 21.49
CA THR A 93 0.06 4.71 21.31
C THR A 93 0.16 5.59 20.05
N GLN A 94 1.32 5.60 19.38
CA GLN A 94 1.52 6.27 18.10
C GLN A 94 0.79 5.58 16.94
N PHE A 95 0.51 4.27 17.03
CA PHE A 95 -0.09 3.49 15.95
C PHE A 95 -1.63 3.53 15.98
N LYS A 96 -2.20 4.74 15.83
CA LYS A 96 -3.66 4.96 15.89
C LYS A 96 -4.42 4.46 14.67
N HIS A 97 -3.72 4.32 13.54
CA HIS A 97 -4.31 3.94 12.25
C HIS A 97 -3.96 2.49 11.90
N PRO A 98 -4.81 1.80 11.10
CA PRO A 98 -4.42 0.53 10.50
C PRO A 98 -3.12 0.67 9.72
N LEU A 99 -2.26 -0.33 9.82
CA LEU A 99 -0.99 -0.45 9.12
C LEU A 99 -1.11 -1.49 8.01
N ALA A 100 -0.25 -1.37 7.01
CA ALA A 100 -0.12 -2.38 5.97
C ALA A 100 1.30 -2.95 5.97
N TYR A 101 1.41 -4.27 5.89
CA TYR A 101 2.66 -4.95 5.55
C TYR A 101 2.76 -5.00 4.03
N VAL A 102 3.87 -4.49 3.49
CA VAL A 102 4.04 -4.31 2.06
C VAL A 102 5.40 -4.84 1.60
N GLU A 103 5.43 -5.40 0.41
CA GLU A 103 6.65 -5.72 -0.33
C GLU A 103 6.91 -4.59 -1.33
N TRP A 104 8.00 -3.87 -1.15
CA TRP A 104 8.35 -2.73 -1.99
C TRP A 104 8.92 -3.18 -3.34
N PHE A 105 8.57 -2.48 -4.41
CA PHE A 105 9.28 -2.57 -5.70
C PHE A 105 10.47 -1.61 -5.73
N THR A 106 11.32 -1.69 -6.75
CA THR A 106 12.39 -0.72 -6.99
C THR A 106 11.82 0.69 -7.22
N PRO A 107 12.53 1.75 -6.82
CA PRO A 107 12.15 3.13 -7.11
C PRO A 107 11.93 3.38 -8.61
N PHE A 108 11.17 4.42 -8.93
CA PHE A 108 11.06 4.90 -10.30
C PHE A 108 12.41 5.52 -10.72
N HIS A 109 13.11 4.86 -11.64
CA HIS A 109 14.38 5.34 -12.20
C HIS A 109 14.13 6.18 -13.46
N SER A 110 14.72 5.83 -14.60
CA SER A 110 14.45 6.49 -15.88
C SER A 110 13.37 5.74 -16.64
N PRO A 111 12.46 6.44 -17.34
CA PRO A 111 11.54 5.82 -18.28
C PRO A 111 12.31 5.06 -19.37
N VAL A 112 11.76 3.93 -19.81
CA VAL A 112 12.29 3.19 -20.96
C VAL A 112 12.05 4.02 -22.23
N PRO A 113 13.10 4.35 -23.02
CA PRO A 113 13.02 5.34 -24.11
C PRO A 113 11.92 5.06 -25.14
N ASP A 114 11.65 3.79 -25.46
CA ASP A 114 10.75 3.41 -26.55
C ASP A 114 9.27 3.45 -26.16
N ILE A 115 8.95 3.39 -24.86
CA ILE A 115 7.57 3.29 -24.36
C ILE A 115 7.20 4.41 -23.38
N GLY A 116 8.17 5.19 -22.89
CA GLY A 116 7.94 6.26 -21.92
C GLY A 116 7.46 5.80 -20.54
N MET A 117 7.51 4.49 -20.26
CA MET A 117 7.06 3.88 -18.99
C MET A 117 8.23 3.51 -18.09
N TYR A 118 8.02 3.52 -16.78
CA TYR A 118 9.01 3.08 -15.80
C TYR A 118 9.01 1.56 -15.64
N LYS A 119 10.21 0.96 -15.62
CA LYS A 119 10.39 -0.46 -15.30
C LYS A 119 10.67 -0.60 -13.80
N ILE A 120 9.90 -1.45 -13.14
CA ILE A 120 10.06 -1.77 -11.71
C ILE A 120 10.22 -3.28 -11.51
N ALA A 121 10.96 -3.67 -10.47
CA ALA A 121 11.12 -5.06 -10.02
C ALA A 121 10.90 -5.15 -8.51
N TYR A 122 10.70 -6.34 -7.94
CA TYR A 122 10.65 -6.48 -6.48
C TYR A 122 11.98 -5.99 -5.86
N SER A 123 11.89 -5.20 -4.79
CA SER A 123 13.06 -4.80 -4.02
C SER A 123 13.61 -6.04 -3.31
N ARG A 124 14.91 -6.25 -3.43
CA ARG A 124 15.62 -7.38 -2.83
C ARG A 124 16.00 -7.11 -1.38
#